data_AF-A0A960RUA0-F1
#
_entry.id   AF-A0A960RUA0-F1
#
_cell.length_a   1.000
_cell.length_b   1.000
_cell.length_c   1.000
_cell.angle_alpha   90.00
_cell.angle_beta   90.00
_cell.angle_gamma   90.00
#
_symmetry.space_group_name_H-M   'P 1'
#
loop_
_entity.id
_entity.type
_entity.pdbx_description
1 polymer ?
#
loop_
_entity_poly.entity_id
_entity_poly.type
_entity_poly.pdbx_seq_one_letter_code
_entity_poly.pdbx_strand_id
1 'polypeptide(L)'
;MKAYLFKHDLPVKKFAADLKISVSYLYQLLRKERKPSLELALRIERYTHGEISVAELLEEKVDHSTVLDGYLNTERSRIEKNLKRLENRLRYLEEKFETLEKLIKRG
;
A
#
# COMPACT_ATOMS: atom_id res chain seq x y z
N MET A 1 9.25 -17.22 -5.98
CA MET A 1 10.11 -16.72 -7.11
C MET A 1 10.41 -17.70 -8.26
N LYS A 2 11.02 -18.89 -8.05
CA LYS A 2 11.31 -19.85 -9.17
C LYS A 2 10.06 -20.24 -9.97
N ALA A 3 8.96 -20.48 -9.27
CA ALA A 3 7.68 -20.81 -9.87
C ALA A 3 7.16 -19.72 -10.82
N TYR A 4 7.32 -18.45 -10.47
CA TYR A 4 6.94 -17.32 -11.31
C TYR A 4 7.71 -17.30 -12.64
N LEU A 5 9.04 -17.47 -12.57
CA LEU A 5 9.88 -17.49 -13.77
C LEU A 5 9.52 -18.64 -14.71
N PHE A 6 9.19 -19.81 -14.16
CA PHE A 6 8.76 -20.97 -14.93
C PHE A 6 7.36 -20.77 -15.54
N LYS A 7 6.41 -20.27 -14.75
CA LYS A 7 5.02 -20.03 -15.16
C LYS A 7 4.91 -19.04 -16.32
N HIS A 8 5.75 -18.02 -16.33
CA HIS A 8 5.73 -16.94 -17.33
C HIS A 8 6.78 -17.10 -18.44
N ASP A 9 7.44 -18.28 -18.51
CA ASP A 9 8.54 -18.58 -19.44
C ASP A 9 9.59 -17.45 -19.52
N LEU A 10 9.92 -16.88 -18.36
CA LEU A 10 10.75 -15.68 -18.27
C LEU A 10 12.23 -16.06 -18.11
N PRO A 11 13.11 -15.70 -19.06
CA PRO A 11 14.52 -16.01 -18.93
C PRO A 11 15.13 -15.30 -17.72
N VAL A 12 15.88 -16.05 -16.91
CA VAL A 12 16.57 -15.53 -15.70
C VAL A 12 17.41 -14.29 -16.02
N LYS A 13 18.10 -14.28 -17.17
CA LYS A 13 18.89 -13.12 -17.63
C LYS A 13 18.04 -11.87 -17.83
N LYS A 14 16.86 -12.02 -18.43
CA LYS A 14 15.92 -10.92 -18.69
C LYS A 14 15.37 -10.38 -17.38
N PHE A 15 14.93 -11.27 -16.49
CA PHE A 15 14.43 -10.87 -15.17
C PHE A 15 15.50 -10.12 -14.34
N ALA A 16 16.75 -10.58 -14.35
CA ALA A 16 17.86 -9.88 -13.69
C ALA A 16 18.10 -8.49 -14.29
N ALA A 17 18.07 -8.37 -15.61
CA ALA A 17 18.26 -7.09 -16.31
C ALA A 17 17.13 -6.09 -15.99
N ASP A 18 15.88 -6.54 -16.01
CA ASP A 18 14.71 -5.72 -15.67
C ASP A 18 14.76 -5.24 -14.20
N LEU A 19 15.23 -6.12 -13.32
CA LEU A 19 15.48 -5.80 -11.92
C LEU A 19 16.79 -5.04 -11.69
N LYS A 20 17.57 -4.74 -12.73
CA LYS A 20 18.88 -4.04 -12.64
C LYS A 20 19.82 -4.67 -11.62
N ILE A 21 19.87 -6.01 -11.57
CA ILE A 21 20.76 -6.77 -10.71
C ILE A 21 21.61 -7.72 -11.55
N SER A 22 22.71 -8.22 -10.97
CA SER A 22 23.53 -9.22 -11.65
C SER A 22 22.80 -10.58 -11.68
N VAL A 23 23.01 -11.34 -12.76
CA VAL A 23 22.44 -12.69 -12.93
C VAL A 23 22.92 -13.62 -11.81
N SER A 24 24.19 -13.48 -11.39
CA SER A 24 24.75 -14.24 -10.26
C SER A 24 24.00 -13.95 -8.96
N TYR A 25 23.72 -12.67 -8.68
CA TYR A 25 22.95 -12.28 -7.51
C TYR A 25 21.52 -12.81 -7.56
N LEU A 26 20.86 -12.77 -8.71
CA LEU A 26 19.54 -13.38 -8.88
C LEU A 26 19.57 -14.90 -8.61
N TYR A 27 20.60 -15.62 -9.03
CA TYR A 27 20.74 -17.04 -8.69
C TYR A 27 20.88 -17.27 -7.19
N GLN A 28 21.65 -16.44 -6.49
CA GLN A 28 21.76 -16.50 -5.02
C GLN A 28 20.39 -16.28 -4.34
N LEU A 29 19.59 -15.33 -4.84
CA LEU A 29 18.23 -15.11 -4.35
C LEU A 29 17.32 -16.33 -4.62
N LEU A 30 17.37 -16.91 -5.83
CA LEU A 30 16.57 -18.08 -6.20
C LEU A 30 16.93 -19.32 -5.39
N ARG A 31 18.19 -19.47 -4.99
CA ARG A 31 18.67 -20.56 -4.12
C ARG A 31 18.46 -20.30 -2.64
N LYS A 32 17.93 -19.13 -2.27
CA LYS A 32 17.80 -18.67 -0.88
C LYS A 32 19.13 -18.57 -0.13
N GLU A 33 20.25 -18.44 -0.85
CA GLU A 33 21.58 -18.24 -0.26
C GLU A 33 21.73 -16.82 0.29
N ARG A 34 20.94 -15.87 -0.24
CA ARG A 34 20.96 -14.47 0.16
C ARG A 34 19.55 -13.88 0.15
N LYS A 35 19.29 -12.95 1.08
CA LYS A 35 18.05 -12.16 1.11
C LYS A 35 18.21 -10.90 0.27
N PRO A 36 17.17 -10.49 -0.48
CA PRO A 36 17.17 -9.20 -1.16
C PRO A 36 17.08 -8.06 -0.12
N SER A 37 17.53 -6.86 -0.51
CA SER A 37 17.20 -5.66 0.27
C SER A 37 15.70 -5.35 0.19
N LEU A 38 15.17 -4.58 1.15
CA LEU A 38 13.76 -4.15 1.15
C LEU A 38 13.38 -3.45 -0.17
N GLU A 39 14.24 -2.55 -0.66
CA GLU A 39 14.03 -1.85 -1.92
C GLU A 39 13.93 -2.83 -3.10
N LEU A 40 14.82 -3.84 -3.16
CA LEU A 40 14.76 -4.84 -4.23
C LEU A 40 13.53 -5.73 -4.11
N ALA A 41 13.14 -6.12 -2.90
CA ALA A 41 11.93 -6.89 -2.67
C ALA A 41 10.69 -6.14 -3.17
N LEU A 42 10.55 -4.85 -2.85
CA LEU A 42 9.46 -3.99 -3.34
C LEU A 42 9.46 -3.88 -4.87
N ARG A 43 10.64 -3.82 -5.49
CA ARG A 43 10.76 -3.79 -6.96
C ARG A 43 10.30 -5.12 -7.58
N ILE A 44 10.65 -6.25 -6.98
CA ILE A 44 10.20 -7.58 -7.43
C ILE A 44 8.69 -7.70 -7.30
N GLU A 45 8.10 -7.28 -6.18
CA GLU A 45 6.64 -7.33 -5.97
C GLU A 45 5.90 -6.47 -7.00
N ARG A 46 6.37 -5.25 -7.27
CA ARG A 46 5.80 -4.38 -8.31
C ARG A 46 5.93 -4.99 -9.71
N TYR A 47 7.09 -5.55 -10.04
CA TYR A 47 7.32 -6.17 -11.35
C TYR A 47 6.42 -7.39 -11.57
N THR A 48 6.17 -8.16 -10.50
CA THR A 48 5.35 -9.37 -10.55
C THR A 48 3.88 -9.12 -10.26
N HIS A 49 3.45 -7.85 -10.17
CA HIS A 49 2.09 -7.46 -9.85
C HIS A 49 1.53 -8.14 -8.59
N GLY A 50 2.39 -8.36 -7.58
CA GLY A 50 2.02 -9.00 -6.32
C GLY A 50 2.01 -10.53 -6.34
N GLU A 51 2.36 -11.21 -7.45
CA GLU A 51 2.52 -12.67 -7.46
C GLU A 51 3.68 -13.14 -6.56
N ILE A 52 4.68 -12.28 -6.34
CA ILE A 52 5.73 -12.49 -5.35
C ILE A 52 5.69 -11.34 -4.36
N SER A 53 5.28 -11.60 -3.12
CA SER A 53 5.20 -10.57 -2.11
C SER A 53 6.55 -10.27 -1.46
N VAL A 54 6.72 -9.07 -0.92
CA VAL A 54 7.89 -8.71 -0.10
C VAL A 54 8.03 -9.64 1.11
N ALA A 55 6.90 -10.04 1.70
CA ALA A 55 6.83 -10.97 2.81
C ALA A 55 7.46 -12.34 2.47
N GLU A 56 7.14 -12.89 1.29
CA GLU A 56 7.73 -14.15 0.81
C GLU A 56 9.26 -14.01 0.64
N LEU A 57 9.73 -12.86 0.18
CA LEU A 57 11.13 -12.62 -0.18
C LEU A 57 12.05 -12.37 1.00
N LEU A 58 11.56 -11.69 2.04
CA LEU A 58 12.37 -11.40 3.22
C LEU A 58 12.30 -12.53 4.26
N GLU A 59 11.39 -13.48 4.08
CA GLU A 59 11.04 -14.52 5.06
C GLU A 59 10.74 -13.92 6.44
N GLU A 60 10.33 -12.66 6.45
CA GLU A 60 9.70 -12.08 7.61
C GLU A 60 8.35 -12.76 7.72
N LYS A 61 8.10 -13.41 8.86
CA LYS A 61 6.72 -13.63 9.30
C LYS A 61 6.13 -12.24 9.45
N VAL A 62 5.61 -11.68 8.36
CA VAL A 62 4.86 -10.46 8.42
C VAL A 62 3.63 -10.84 9.22
N ASP A 63 3.64 -10.49 10.50
CA ASP A 63 2.41 -10.35 11.26
C ASP A 63 1.62 -9.29 10.51
N HIS A 64 0.81 -9.74 9.56
CA HIS A 64 -0.01 -8.89 8.71
C HIS A 64 -0.93 -8.01 9.56
N SER A 65 -1.20 -8.41 10.82
CA SER A 65 -1.82 -7.57 11.83
C SER A 65 -1.10 -6.23 12.01
N THR A 66 0.22 -6.20 12.16
CA THR A 66 0.94 -4.98 12.54
C THR A 66 1.00 -3.95 11.41
N VAL A 67 1.17 -4.41 10.16
CA VAL A 67 1.19 -3.52 8.98
C VAL A 67 -0.23 -3.06 8.62
N LEU A 68 -1.20 -3.97 8.69
CA LEU A 68 -2.61 -3.64 8.47
C LEU A 68 -3.12 -2.68 9.54
N ASP A 69 -2.73 -2.86 10.80
CA ASP A 69 -3.09 -1.96 11.91
C ASP A 69 -2.55 -0.54 11.69
N GLY A 70 -1.31 -0.41 11.21
CA GLY A 70 -0.74 0.89 10.85
C GLY A 70 -1.54 1.61 9.74
N TYR A 71 -1.90 0.87 8.69
CA TYR A 71 -2.70 1.39 7.59
C TYR A 71 -4.12 1.75 8.02
N LEU A 72 -4.80 0.86 8.74
CA LEU A 72 -6.16 1.06 9.25
C LEU A 72 -6.23 2.25 10.22
N ASN A 73 -5.25 2.41 11.12
CA ASN A 73 -5.20 3.56 12.02
C ASN A 73 -5.00 4.89 11.28
N THR A 74 -4.19 4.88 10.20
CA THR A 74 -3.95 6.07 9.38
C THR A 74 -5.22 6.50 8.63
N GLU A 75 -5.90 5.55 8.01
CA GLU A 75 -7.15 5.81 7.29
C GLU A 75 -8.28 6.18 8.26
N ARG A 76 -8.37 5.52 9.42
CA ARG A 76 -9.31 5.90 10.48
C ARG A 76 -9.10 7.35 10.94
N SER A 77 -7.86 7.75 11.20
CA SER A 77 -7.56 9.14 11.60
C SER A 77 -7.93 10.16 10.52
N ARG A 78 -7.75 9.83 9.24
CA ARG A 78 -8.20 10.67 8.12
C ARG A 78 -9.71 10.79 8.07
N ILE A 79 -10.42 9.67 8.18
CA ILE A 79 -11.89 9.62 8.17
C ILE A 79 -12.44 10.44 9.34
N GLU A 80 -11.92 10.27 10.55
CA GLU A 80 -12.32 11.04 11.74
C GLU A 80 -12.11 12.55 11.55
N LYS A 81 -10.98 12.97 10.97
CA LYS A 81 -10.75 14.39 10.63
C LYS A 81 -11.75 14.92 9.62
N ASN A 82 -12.10 14.13 8.60
CA ASN A 82 -13.07 14.53 7.58
C ASN A 82 -14.49 14.62 8.16
N LEU A 83 -14.89 13.66 9.01
CA LEU A 83 -16.16 13.67 9.73
C LEU A 83 -16.31 14.94 10.56
N LYS A 84 -15.30 15.26 11.38
CA LYS A 84 -15.31 16.47 12.20
C LYS A 84 -15.46 17.77 11.38
N ARG A 85 -14.84 17.82 10.19
CA ARG A 85 -15.00 18.95 9.25
C ARG A 85 -16.41 19.05 8.71
N LEU A 86 -17.03 17.92 8.38
CA LEU A 86 -18.40 17.87 7.87
C LEU A 86 -19.41 18.27 8.96
N GLU A 87 -19.25 17.78 10.18
CA GLU A 87 -20.09 18.15 11.33
C GLU A 87 -20.05 19.65 11.61
N ASN A 88 -18.86 20.25 11.63
CA ASN A 88 -18.72 21.70 11.83
C ASN A 88 -19.40 22.50 10.70
N ARG A 89 -19.29 22.02 9.46
CA ARG A 89 -19.89 22.69 8.30
C ARG A 89 -21.41 22.56 8.30
N LEU A 90 -21.93 21.41 8.73
CA LEU A 90 -23.36 21.16 8.86
C LEU A 90 -23.96 22.08 9.92
N ARG A 91 -23.32 22.18 11.10
CA ARG A 91 -23.72 23.10 12.17
C ARG A 91 -23.77 24.56 11.70
N TYR A 92 -22.75 25.00 10.96
CA TYR A 92 -22.72 26.36 10.41
C TYR A 92 -23.89 26.62 9.44
N LEU A 93 -24.25 25.62 8.62
CA LEU A 93 -25.39 25.75 7.72
C LEU A 93 -26.70 25.78 8.50
N GLU A 94 -26.87 24.95 9.53
CA GLU A 94 -28.05 24.95 10.39
C GLU A 94 -28.26 26.32 11.05
N GLU A 95 -27.22 26.92 11.63
CA GLU A 95 -27.27 28.27 12.23
C GLU A 95 -27.66 29.34 11.19
N LYS A 96 -27.12 29.23 9.97
CA LYS A 96 -27.47 30.13 8.87
C LYS A 96 -28.93 29.97 8.44
N PHE A 97 -29.40 28.74 8.31
CA PHE A 97 -30.80 28.45 7.98
C PHE A 97 -31.74 29.00 9.06
N GLU A 98 -31.44 28.78 10.33
CA GLU A 98 -32.24 29.31 11.44
C GLU A 98 -32.30 30.85 11.41
N THR A 99 -31.18 31.50 11.07
CA THR A 99 -31.12 32.96 10.91
C THR A 99 -31.99 33.43 9.74
N LEU A 100 -31.92 32.75 8.59
CA LEU A 100 -32.72 33.06 7.41
C LEU A 100 -34.22 32.84 7.67
N GLU A 101 -34.60 31.75 8.34
CA GLU A 101 -35.99 31.51 8.72
C GLU A 101 -36.54 32.62 9.64
N LYS A 102 -35.74 33.09 10.61
CA LYS A 102 -36.12 34.21 11.48
C LYS A 102 -36.31 35.52 10.72
N LEU A 103 -35.52 35.76 9.67
CA LEU A 103 -35.67 36.94 8.81
C LEU A 103 -36.94 36.85 7.95
N ILE A 104 -37.21 35.69 7.36
CA ILE A 104 -38.41 35.45 6.54
C ILE A 104 -39.68 35.56 7.38
N LYS A 105 -39.70 35.06 8.62
CA LYS A 105 -40.88 35.14 9.51
C LYS A 105 -41.15 36.55 10.05
N ARG A 106 -40.24 37.51 9.86
CA ARG A 106 -40.36 38.91 10.36
C ARG A 106 -40.67 39.93 9.26
N GLY A 107 -40.55 39.56 7.99
CA GLY A 107 -40.94 40.39 6.84
C GLY A 107 -42.31 40.00 6.34
#